data_AF-A0A0G1YUM6-F1
#
_entry.id   AF-A0A0G1YUM6-F1
#
_cell.length_a   1.000
_cell.length_b   1.000
_cell.length_c   1.000
_cell.angle_alpha   90.00
_cell.angle_beta   90.00
_cell.angle_gamma   90.00
#
_symmetry.space_group_name_H-M   'P 1'
#
loop_
_entity.id
_entity.type
_entity.pdbx_description
1 polymer ?
#
loop_
_entity_poly.entity_id
_entity_poly.type
_entity_poly.pdbx_seq_one_letter_code
_entity_poly.pdbx_strand_id
1 'polypeptide(L)'
;QGFFWREPEERKHEPTKSHRDLPENIADVPDSMTEEYILCAAWDEDNEDARKHNCTKVFRIMPQELAFYRHFGIPLPRKCWNSRHWERLKDRLPLNFFKRACGCAGEASGRGIYRNAAAHFHGSEPCPNEFQTAYAPEREEIVYCEACYNAEVV
;
A
#
# COMPACT_ATOMS: atom_id res chain seq x y z
N GLN A 1 34.17 3.07 -24.11
CA GLN A 1 34.37 2.27 -22.88
C GLN A 1 33.06 2.34 -22.10
N GLY A 2 32.50 1.20 -21.69
CA GLY A 2 31.20 1.14 -20.99
C GLY A 2 31.33 1.48 -19.50
N PHE A 3 30.23 1.91 -18.88
CA PHE A 3 30.17 2.11 -17.44
C PHE A 3 30.06 0.76 -16.72
N PHE A 4 30.83 0.58 -15.65
CA PHE A 4 30.73 -0.59 -14.79
C PHE A 4 29.61 -0.41 -13.76
N TRP A 5 28.92 -1.49 -13.43
CA TRP A 5 28.00 -1.53 -12.29
C TRP A 5 28.79 -1.22 -11.01
N ARG A 6 28.29 -0.26 -10.23
CA ARG A 6 28.88 0.12 -8.95
C ARG A 6 28.04 -0.47 -7.84
N GLU A 7 28.68 -1.22 -6.94
CA GLU A 7 27.99 -1.78 -5.78
C GLU A 7 27.46 -0.66 -4.88
N PRO A 8 26.24 -0.80 -4.32
CA PRO A 8 25.69 0.19 -3.41
C PRO A 8 26.58 0.36 -2.18
N GLU A 9 27.04 1.58 -1.91
CA GLU A 9 27.84 1.87 -0.72
C GLU A 9 26.95 1.75 0.54
N GLU A 10 27.42 1.02 1.55
CA GLU A 10 26.74 0.97 2.84
C GLU A 10 26.82 2.34 3.53
N ARG A 11 25.66 2.87 3.93
CA ARG A 11 25.58 4.16 4.62
C ARG A 11 26.16 4.04 6.03
N LYS A 12 27.04 4.98 6.41
CA LYS A 12 27.90 4.92 7.60
C LYS A 12 27.26 5.39 8.92
N HIS A 13 25.97 5.76 8.92
CA HIS A 13 25.34 6.31 10.13
C HIS A 13 24.73 5.18 10.98
N GLU A 14 25.11 5.16 12.26
CA GLU A 14 24.50 4.29 13.26
C GLU A 14 23.18 4.91 13.75
N PRO A 15 22.14 4.08 14.02
CA PRO A 15 20.86 4.56 14.51
C PRO A 15 20.98 5.11 15.93
N THR A 16 20.47 6.32 16.17
CA THR A 16 20.37 6.93 17.49
C THR A 16 19.07 6.57 18.19
N LYS A 17 18.00 6.32 17.42
CA LYS A 17 16.70 5.87 17.94
C LYS A 17 16.13 4.69 17.16
N SER A 18 15.40 3.85 17.87
CA SER A 18 14.58 2.80 17.27
C SER A 18 13.26 3.37 16.73
N HIS A 19 12.70 2.73 15.70
CA HIS A 19 11.37 3.07 15.20
C HIS A 19 10.26 2.85 16.24
N ARG A 20 10.48 1.98 17.24
CA ARG A 20 9.51 1.65 18.29
C ARG A 20 9.33 2.78 19.30
N ASP A 21 10.39 3.54 19.55
CA ASP A 21 10.41 4.62 20.54
C ASP A 21 9.77 5.92 19.98
N LEU A 22 9.33 5.91 18.72
CA LEU A 22 8.64 7.05 18.12
C LEU A 22 7.22 7.19 18.71
N PRO A 23 6.85 8.39 19.20
CA PRO A 23 5.50 8.68 19.66
C PRO A 23 4.45 8.40 18.58
N GLU A 24 3.27 7.96 19.00
CA GLU A 24 2.14 7.73 18.09
C GLU A 24 1.49 9.04 17.65
N ASN A 25 1.53 10.07 18.49
CA ASN A 25 0.96 11.37 18.19
C ASN A 25 2.04 12.38 17.81
N ILE A 26 1.77 13.17 16.77
CA ILE A 26 2.70 14.20 16.29
C ILE A 26 2.88 15.37 17.27
N ALA A 27 1.91 15.59 18.18
CA ALA A 27 1.97 16.64 19.19
C ALA A 27 3.05 16.38 20.24
N ASP A 28 3.37 15.11 20.52
CA ASP A 28 4.34 14.70 21.53
C ASP A 28 5.77 14.64 20.99
N VAL A 29 5.97 14.98 19.71
CA VAL A 29 7.26 14.89 19.01
C VAL A 29 8.03 16.20 19.18
N PRO A 30 9.22 16.20 19.84
CA PRO A 30 10.03 17.40 19.99
C PRO A 30 10.78 17.78 18.70
N ASP A 31 11.18 19.05 18.57
CA ASP A 31 11.94 19.55 17.41
C ASP A 31 13.33 18.91 17.27
N SER A 32 13.89 18.42 18.39
CA SER A 32 15.17 17.70 18.44
C SER A 32 15.18 16.42 17.62
N MET A 33 14.01 15.87 17.27
CA MET A 33 13.88 14.68 16.40
C MET A 33 14.50 14.88 15.01
N THR A 34 14.72 16.12 14.57
CA THR A 34 15.35 16.43 13.27
C THR A 34 16.85 16.16 13.23
N GLU A 35 17.49 16.00 14.40
CA GLU A 35 18.92 15.68 14.53
C GLU A 35 19.16 14.17 14.69
N GLU A 36 18.11 13.43 15.03
CA GLU A 36 18.21 12.02 15.35
C GLU A 36 18.18 11.12 14.10
N TYR A 37 18.95 10.04 14.16
CA TYR A 37 18.96 9.00 13.15
C TYR A 37 18.03 7.85 13.56
N ILE A 38 16.95 7.66 12.81
CA ILE A 38 15.90 6.68 13.10
C ILE A 38 16.18 5.39 12.32
N LEU A 39 16.19 4.24 13.01
CA LEU A 39 16.23 2.93 12.39
C LEU A 39 14.92 2.62 11.66
N CYS A 40 14.98 2.12 10.42
CA CYS A 40 13.79 1.72 9.67
C CYS A 40 13.17 0.43 10.22
N ALA A 41 11.86 0.41 10.46
CA ALA A 41 11.13 -0.77 10.91
C ALA A 41 11.33 -1.99 9.98
N ALA A 42 11.30 -1.77 8.66
CA ALA A 42 11.49 -2.86 7.69
C ALA A 42 12.88 -3.53 7.80
N TRP A 43 13.90 -2.77 8.20
CA TRP A 43 15.25 -3.32 8.41
C TRP A 43 15.35 -4.10 9.72
N ASP A 44 14.64 -3.65 10.76
CA ASP A 44 14.57 -4.32 12.06
C ASP A 44 13.79 -5.64 11.99
N GLU A 45 12.75 -5.71 11.14
CA GLU A 45 11.93 -6.91 10.94
C GLU A 45 12.63 -7.98 10.06
N ASP A 46 13.10 -7.61 8.87
CA ASP A 46 13.77 -8.52 7.94
C ASP A 46 14.81 -7.77 7.09
N ASN A 47 16.08 -7.94 7.46
CA ASN A 47 17.20 -7.31 6.78
C ASN A 47 17.37 -7.78 5.32
N GLU A 48 17.04 -9.04 5.01
CA GLU A 48 17.18 -9.58 3.65
C GLU A 48 16.13 -8.99 2.72
N ASP A 49 14.87 -8.92 3.17
CA ASP A 49 13.80 -8.26 2.39
C ASP A 49 14.07 -6.76 2.25
N ALA A 50 14.55 -6.11 3.33
CA ALA A 50 14.93 -4.71 3.33
C ALA A 50 15.96 -4.36 2.25
N ARG A 51 16.94 -5.23 2.03
CA ARG A 51 17.97 -5.04 1.00
C ARG A 51 17.40 -5.17 -0.42
N LYS A 52 16.45 -6.07 -0.67
CA LYS A 52 15.82 -6.25 -1.99
C LYS A 52 15.14 -4.98 -2.49
N HIS A 53 14.58 -4.19 -1.57
CA HIS A 53 13.91 -2.94 -1.90
C HIS A 53 14.75 -1.68 -1.67
N ASN A 54 16.07 -1.83 -1.53
CA ASN A 54 17.01 -0.73 -1.30
C ASN A 54 16.67 0.12 -0.07
N CYS A 55 16.28 -0.50 1.05
CA CYS A 55 16.06 0.21 2.30
C CYS A 55 17.30 1.01 2.71
N THR A 56 17.11 2.23 3.22
CA THR A 56 18.23 3.09 3.63
C THR A 56 18.83 2.71 4.97
N LYS A 57 18.27 1.68 5.65
CA LYS A 57 18.53 1.24 7.04
C LYS A 57 18.21 2.30 8.08
N VAL A 58 18.81 3.47 7.94
CA VAL A 58 18.66 4.65 8.78
C VAL A 58 18.09 5.79 7.94
N PHE A 59 17.22 6.59 8.53
CA PHE A 59 16.71 7.83 7.93
C PHE A 59 16.60 8.93 8.97
N ARG A 60 16.57 10.17 8.50
CA ARG A 60 16.43 11.38 9.31
C ARG A 60 15.30 12.21 8.73
N ILE A 61 14.59 12.94 9.61
CA ILE A 61 13.48 13.81 9.24
C ILE A 61 13.99 15.25 9.18
N MET A 62 13.73 15.94 8.09
CA MET A 62 14.11 17.34 7.92
C MET A 62 13.14 18.27 8.66
N PRO A 63 13.56 19.48 9.07
CA PRO A 63 12.68 20.44 9.75
C PRO A 63 11.41 20.78 8.94
N GLN A 64 11.54 20.86 7.62
CA GLN A 64 10.42 21.10 6.71
C GLN A 64 9.43 19.93 6.69
N GLU A 65 9.93 18.69 6.77
CA GLU A 65 9.09 17.49 6.85
C GLU A 65 8.36 17.44 8.20
N LEU A 66 9.03 17.77 9.30
CA LEU A 66 8.39 17.84 10.62
C LEU A 66 7.28 18.89 10.66
N ALA A 67 7.51 20.07 10.09
CA ALA A 67 6.48 21.11 9.95
C ALA A 67 5.28 20.62 9.12
N PHE A 68 5.53 19.90 8.03
CA PHE A 68 4.48 19.26 7.23
C PHE A 68 3.67 18.26 8.06
N TYR A 69 4.33 17.34 8.76
CA TYR A 69 3.64 16.33 9.59
C TYR A 69 2.75 16.98 10.66
N ARG A 70 3.23 18.03 11.31
CA ARG A 70 2.44 18.77 12.30
C ARG A 70 1.24 19.48 11.69
N HIS A 71 1.42 20.15 10.55
CA HIS A 71 0.34 20.89 9.90
C HIS A 71 -0.84 19.98 9.53
N PHE A 72 -0.55 18.76 9.05
CA PHE A 72 -1.58 17.80 8.65
C PHE A 72 -2.00 16.83 9.77
N GLY A 73 -1.43 16.94 10.97
CA GLY A 73 -1.74 16.02 12.07
C GLY A 73 -1.32 14.56 11.80
N ILE A 74 -0.29 14.36 10.97
CA ILE A 74 0.17 13.03 10.53
C ILE A 74 1.31 12.56 11.44
N PRO A 75 1.28 11.32 11.95
CA PRO A 75 2.36 10.78 12.76
C PRO A 75 3.65 10.59 11.94
N LEU A 76 4.79 10.56 12.64
CA LEU A 76 6.07 10.33 11.97
C LEU A 76 6.12 8.93 11.35
N PRO A 77 6.74 8.77 10.17
CA PRO A 77 6.88 7.47 9.54
C PRO A 77 7.84 6.56 10.33
N ARG A 78 7.44 5.31 10.56
CA ARG A 78 8.32 4.27 11.15
C ARG A 78 9.25 3.60 10.14
N LYS A 79 8.98 3.79 8.84
CA LYS A 79 9.71 3.19 7.71
C LYS A 79 10.33 4.29 6.84
N CYS A 80 11.49 3.99 6.26
CA CYS A 80 12.15 4.90 5.33
C CYS A 80 11.31 5.09 4.04
N TRP A 81 11.61 6.14 3.27
CA TRP A 81 10.87 6.44 2.04
C TRP A 81 10.88 5.28 1.03
N ASN A 82 12.02 4.58 0.86
CA ASN A 82 12.12 3.44 -0.07
C ASN A 82 11.20 2.29 0.35
N SER A 83 11.21 1.91 1.63
CA SER A 83 10.34 0.86 2.16
C SER A 83 8.87 1.23 2.01
N ARG A 84 8.49 2.48 2.33
CA ARG A 84 7.12 2.98 2.13
C ARG A 84 6.73 3.05 0.66
N HIS A 85 7.67 3.38 -0.22
CA HIS A 85 7.42 3.38 -1.66
C HIS A 85 7.17 1.97 -2.16
N TRP A 86 8.01 1.02 -1.75
CA TRP A 86 7.84 -0.39 -2.10
C TRP A 86 6.48 -0.90 -1.63
N GLU A 87 6.09 -0.69 -0.36
CA GLU A 87 4.78 -1.11 0.16
C GLU A 87 3.62 -0.62 -0.69
N ARG A 88 3.65 0.65 -1.11
CA ARG A 88 2.65 1.19 -2.03
C ARG A 88 2.67 0.52 -3.41
N LEU A 89 3.80 -0.04 -3.86
CA LEU A 89 3.88 -0.82 -5.09
C LEU A 89 3.29 -2.24 -4.90
N LYS A 90 3.41 -2.83 -3.70
CA LYS A 90 2.80 -4.13 -3.30
C LYS A 90 1.29 -4.11 -3.52
N ASP A 91 0.67 -2.99 -3.17
CA ASP A 91 -0.79 -2.81 -3.24
C ASP A 91 -1.30 -2.49 -4.66
N ARG A 92 -0.40 -2.27 -5.62
CA ARG A 92 -0.82 -2.00 -7.01
C ARG A 92 -1.37 -3.27 -7.64
N LEU A 93 -2.41 -3.08 -8.45
CA LEU A 93 -2.89 -4.13 -9.33
C LEU A 93 -1.79 -4.52 -10.32
N PRO A 94 -1.67 -5.82 -10.66
CA PRO A 94 -0.70 -6.28 -11.65
C PRO A 94 -1.01 -5.65 -13.02
N LEU A 95 0.04 -5.46 -13.82
CA LEU A 95 -0.08 -4.99 -15.21
C LEU A 95 -0.48 -6.13 -16.16
N ASN A 96 -1.52 -6.87 -15.80
CA ASN A 96 -2.08 -7.94 -16.62
C ASN A 96 -3.61 -7.87 -16.60
N PHE A 97 -4.24 -8.14 -17.74
CA PHE A 97 -5.69 -8.19 -17.86
C PHE A 97 -6.18 -9.63 -17.93
N PHE A 98 -7.14 -9.97 -17.10
CA PHE A 98 -7.79 -11.26 -17.03
C PHE A 98 -9.22 -11.14 -17.53
N LYS A 99 -9.67 -12.13 -18.31
CA LYS A 99 -11.10 -12.25 -18.65
C LYS A 99 -11.85 -12.79 -17.43
N ARG A 100 -12.90 -12.10 -17.00
CA ARG A 100 -13.77 -12.54 -15.89
C ARG A 100 -15.24 -12.29 -16.24
N ALA A 101 -16.09 -13.18 -15.75
CA ALA A 101 -17.53 -12.98 -15.71
C ALA A 101 -17.90 -12.06 -14.52
N CYS A 102 -18.99 -11.33 -14.65
CA CYS A 102 -19.53 -10.51 -13.57
C CYS A 102 -19.83 -11.37 -12.33
N GLY A 103 -19.37 -10.90 -11.17
CA GLY A 103 -19.57 -11.60 -9.91
C GLY A 103 -21.00 -11.51 -9.34
N CYS A 104 -21.98 -11.01 -10.09
CA CYS A 104 -23.35 -10.83 -9.63
C CYS A 104 -24.23 -12.05 -9.95
N ALA A 105 -24.95 -12.56 -8.94
CA ALA A 105 -25.92 -13.65 -9.04
C ALA A 105 -27.33 -13.22 -8.62
N GLY A 106 -27.69 -11.96 -8.88
CA GLY A 106 -29.02 -11.42 -8.60
C GLY A 106 -29.14 -10.86 -7.19
N GLU A 107 -29.66 -11.62 -6.24
CA GLU A 107 -29.81 -11.15 -4.84
C GLU A 107 -28.49 -11.12 -4.05
N ALA A 108 -27.49 -11.88 -4.50
CA ALA A 108 -26.18 -11.95 -3.89
C ALA A 108 -25.06 -11.98 -4.93
N SER A 109 -23.83 -11.84 -4.47
CA SER A 109 -22.66 -12.14 -5.30
C SER A 109 -22.62 -13.64 -5.62
N GLY A 110 -21.99 -14.02 -6.72
CA GLY A 110 -21.86 -15.42 -7.16
C GLY A 110 -21.12 -16.32 -6.18
N ARG A 111 -20.39 -15.74 -5.20
CA ARG A 111 -19.77 -16.46 -4.07
C ARG A 111 -20.58 -16.39 -2.77
N GLY A 112 -21.69 -15.67 -2.74
CA GLY A 112 -22.55 -15.49 -1.57
C GLY A 112 -21.98 -14.61 -0.45
N ILE A 113 -20.85 -13.92 -0.69
CA ILE A 113 -20.14 -13.12 0.33
C ILE A 113 -20.83 -11.77 0.57
N TYR A 114 -21.43 -11.20 -0.47
CA TYR A 114 -22.08 -9.89 -0.42
C TYR A 114 -23.52 -10.02 -0.90
N ARG A 115 -24.44 -9.39 -0.17
CA ARG A 115 -25.86 -9.32 -0.55
C ARG A 115 -26.08 -8.01 -1.31
N ASN A 116 -26.63 -8.10 -2.51
CA ASN A 116 -26.89 -6.95 -3.35
C ASN A 116 -27.98 -6.07 -2.74
N ALA A 117 -27.76 -4.77 -2.76
CA ALA A 117 -28.67 -3.78 -2.20
C ALA A 117 -29.87 -3.54 -3.12
N ALA A 118 -29.70 -3.71 -4.43
CA ALA A 118 -30.72 -3.46 -5.44
C ALA A 118 -30.89 -4.63 -6.40
N ALA A 119 -32.05 -4.71 -7.03
CA ALA A 119 -32.27 -5.62 -8.15
C ALA A 119 -31.56 -5.09 -9.39
N HIS A 120 -30.77 -5.94 -10.05
CA HIS A 120 -30.04 -5.59 -11.27
C HIS A 120 -30.85 -5.97 -12.52
N PHE A 121 -30.38 -5.55 -13.70
CA PHE A 121 -31.09 -5.74 -14.98
C PHE A 121 -31.38 -7.21 -15.35
N HIS A 122 -30.69 -8.15 -14.75
CA HIS A 122 -30.83 -9.60 -14.97
C HIS A 122 -31.66 -10.30 -13.89
N GLY A 123 -32.29 -9.55 -12.98
CA GLY A 123 -33.16 -10.10 -11.93
C GLY A 123 -32.41 -11.07 -11.01
N SER A 124 -32.99 -12.26 -10.80
CA SER A 124 -32.43 -13.31 -9.92
C SER A 124 -31.41 -14.23 -10.59
N GLU A 125 -31.23 -14.11 -11.91
CA GLU A 125 -30.29 -14.95 -12.67
C GLU A 125 -28.86 -14.42 -12.57
N PRO A 126 -27.83 -15.24 -12.83
CA PRO A 126 -26.45 -14.77 -12.96
C PRO A 126 -26.29 -13.73 -14.07
N CYS A 127 -25.50 -12.69 -13.81
CA CYS A 127 -25.22 -11.66 -14.79
C CYS A 127 -24.46 -12.27 -15.99
N PRO A 128 -24.96 -12.12 -17.24
CA PRO A 128 -24.33 -12.74 -18.42
C PRO A 128 -23.09 -11.98 -18.91
N ASN A 129 -22.73 -10.85 -18.28
CA ASN A 129 -21.68 -9.97 -18.81
C ASN A 129 -20.28 -10.48 -18.48
N GLU A 130 -19.37 -10.36 -19.45
CA GLU A 130 -17.95 -10.66 -19.32
C GLU A 130 -17.10 -9.43 -19.68
N PHE A 131 -15.98 -9.26 -18.98
CA PHE A 131 -15.09 -8.11 -19.20
C PHE A 131 -13.63 -8.44 -18.84
N GLN A 132 -12.74 -7.53 -19.22
CA GLN A 132 -11.33 -7.59 -18.86
C GLN A 132 -11.07 -6.76 -17.61
N THR A 133 -10.30 -7.31 -16.67
CA THR A 133 -9.99 -6.66 -15.40
C THR A 133 -8.59 -7.00 -14.93
N ALA A 134 -7.95 -6.11 -14.18
CA ALA A 134 -6.64 -6.35 -13.58
C ALA A 134 -6.71 -7.25 -12.32
N TYR A 135 -7.92 -7.57 -11.87
CA TYR A 135 -8.14 -8.49 -10.75
C TYR A 135 -8.02 -9.93 -11.23
N ALA A 136 -6.99 -10.63 -10.76
CA ALA A 136 -6.72 -12.02 -11.12
C ALA A 136 -7.84 -12.96 -10.61
N PRO A 137 -8.17 -14.05 -11.33
CA PRO A 137 -9.30 -14.89 -10.97
C PRO A 137 -9.21 -15.59 -9.62
N GLU A 138 -7.99 -15.83 -9.16
CA GLU A 138 -7.65 -16.49 -7.91
C GLU A 138 -7.91 -15.59 -6.69
N ARG A 139 -8.02 -14.26 -6.89
CA ARG A 139 -8.29 -13.35 -5.79
C ARG A 139 -9.74 -13.45 -5.33
N GLU A 140 -9.97 -13.14 -4.06
CA GLU A 140 -11.27 -13.31 -3.40
C GLU A 140 -12.24 -12.15 -3.65
N GLU A 141 -11.77 -11.02 -4.20
CA GLU A 141 -12.63 -9.86 -4.40
C GLU A 141 -13.76 -10.14 -5.41
N ILE A 142 -14.90 -9.51 -5.14
CA ILE A 142 -16.07 -9.53 -6.00
C ILE A 142 -15.91 -8.42 -7.03
N VAL A 143 -16.01 -8.76 -8.31
CA VAL A 143 -15.85 -7.80 -9.40
C VAL A 143 -17.16 -7.74 -10.18
N TYR A 144 -17.85 -6.62 -10.10
CA TYR A 144 -19.08 -6.36 -10.86
C TYR A 144 -18.75 -5.70 -12.19
N CYS A 145 -19.61 -5.93 -13.18
CA CYS A 145 -19.60 -5.10 -14.37
C CYS A 145 -20.12 -3.70 -14.03
N GLU A 146 -19.84 -2.75 -14.92
CA GLU A 146 -20.26 -1.35 -14.77
C GLU A 146 -21.76 -1.21 -14.45
N ALA A 147 -22.62 -1.92 -15.18
CA ALA A 147 -24.07 -1.84 -14.99
C ALA A 147 -24.53 -2.33 -13.61
N CYS A 148 -23.99 -3.46 -13.13
CA CYS A 148 -24.30 -3.99 -11.79
C CYS A 148 -23.72 -3.11 -10.68
N TYR A 149 -22.50 -2.58 -10.87
CA TYR A 149 -21.89 -1.68 -9.90
C TYR A 149 -22.67 -0.38 -9.76
N ASN A 150 -23.05 0.24 -10.88
CA ASN A 150 -23.81 1.50 -10.88
C ASN A 150 -25.21 1.33 -10.24
N ALA A 151 -25.80 0.13 -10.29
CA ALA A 151 -27.06 -0.16 -9.61
C ALA A 151 -26.90 -0.27 -8.07
N GLU A 152 -25.71 -0.62 -7.58
CA GLU A 152 -25.42 -0.77 -6.14
C GLU A 152 -25.04 0.53 -5.45
N VAL A 153 -24.44 1.49 -6.16
CA VAL A 153 -23.81 2.69 -5.57
C VAL A 153 -24.71 3.94 -5.67
N VAL A 154 -26.03 3.75 -5.74
CA VAL A 154 -27.03 4.84 -5.82
C VAL A 154 -27.41 5.37 -4.44
#